data_AF-A0A6J8BH23-F1
#
_entry.id   AF-A0A6J8BH23-F1
#
_cell.length_a   1.000
_cell.length_b   1.000
_cell.length_c   1.000
_cell.angle_alpha   90.00
_cell.angle_beta   90.00
_cell.angle_gamma   90.00
#
_symmetry.space_group_name_H-M   'P 1'
#
loop_
_entity.id
_entity.type
_entity.pdbx_description
1 polymer ?
#
loop_
_entity_poly.entity_id
_entity_poly.type
_entity_poly.pdbx_seq_one_letter_code
_entity_poly.pdbx_strand_id
1 'polypeptide(L)'
;MIRRYVKKWLHLPSCTTDHLFYTSTAMGGLGLPRLSKSAPCSRINTKRAVLNSKDENITSFVKTTGIEDEIRDTADKLNIRIPSNPKRPATWRKNEEKEWAAQPAAGKGGSTSNTSVRTAGYSYRLDRNTSGKEISSARSKSVRTRTPLESPLQGPTEEKILPADAARQRQKRRKSEKYLHLVPVIKEQFGVTEVTVRGLAVGARGGWCKGNAKTMEIVGLNDKGLHSFICRFALRGTLNLLRLFTEGRGPGARTATAPMGYNVHSRSKCVKRGKRNSIQVRKDSQLESCPMTRVSTYNQWMPSLQTMTYTEVH
;
A
#
# COMPACT_ATOMS: atom_id res chain seq x y z
N MET A 1 12.55 -17.19 -11.51
CA MET A 1 12.54 -16.67 -12.90
C MET A 1 13.65 -15.64 -13.14
N ILE A 2 13.72 -14.51 -12.41
CA ILE A 2 14.73 -13.45 -12.62
C ILE A 2 16.18 -13.94 -12.54
N ARG A 3 16.52 -14.76 -11.53
CA ARG A 3 17.90 -15.29 -11.35
C ARG A 3 18.44 -16.03 -12.57
N ARG A 4 17.60 -16.78 -13.28
CA ARG A 4 17.99 -17.54 -14.47
C ARG A 4 18.42 -16.61 -15.61
N TYR A 5 17.70 -15.51 -15.79
CA TYR A 5 18.05 -14.49 -16.77
C TYR A 5 19.33 -13.75 -16.38
N VAL A 6 19.48 -13.37 -15.11
CA VAL A 6 20.71 -12.72 -14.64
C VAL A 6 21.93 -13.64 -14.81
N LYS A 7 21.80 -14.94 -14.47
CA LYS A 7 22.84 -15.94 -14.74
C LYS A 7 23.21 -16.01 -16.22
N LYS A 8 22.21 -16.05 -17.10
CA LYS A 8 22.43 -16.05 -18.56
C LYS A 8 23.13 -14.79 -19.05
N TRP A 9 22.69 -13.61 -18.60
CA TRP A 9 23.26 -12.32 -19.04
C TRP A 9 24.70 -12.12 -18.58
N LEU A 10 25.01 -12.57 -17.36
CA LEU A 10 26.35 -12.46 -16.79
C LEU A 10 27.23 -13.69 -17.08
N HIS A 11 26.75 -14.63 -17.90
CA HIS A 11 27.41 -15.91 -18.20
C HIS A 11 27.86 -16.68 -16.95
N LEU A 12 27.08 -16.58 -15.87
CA LEU A 12 27.38 -17.26 -14.61
C LEU A 12 27.04 -18.76 -14.70
N PRO A 13 27.87 -19.63 -14.11
CA PRO A 13 27.56 -21.05 -13.99
C PRO A 13 26.17 -21.30 -13.38
N SER A 14 25.52 -22.39 -13.79
CA SER A 14 24.23 -22.80 -13.23
C SER A 14 24.32 -23.04 -11.71
N CYS A 15 25.48 -23.51 -11.23
CA CYS A 15 25.79 -23.78 -9.83
C CYS A 15 26.04 -22.52 -8.97
N THR A 16 26.06 -21.30 -9.55
CA THR A 16 26.27 -20.08 -8.77
C THR A 16 25.19 -19.93 -7.68
N THR A 17 25.64 -19.70 -6.45
CA THR A 17 24.76 -19.65 -5.27
C THR A 17 23.82 -18.45 -5.32
N ASP A 18 22.64 -18.61 -4.73
CA ASP A 18 21.62 -17.56 -4.73
C ASP A 18 22.06 -16.32 -3.91
N HIS A 19 22.89 -16.53 -2.89
CA HIS A 19 23.38 -15.46 -2.03
C HIS A 19 24.19 -14.42 -2.80
N LEU A 20 24.97 -14.82 -3.81
CA LEU A 20 25.70 -13.87 -4.66
C LEU A 20 24.79 -12.79 -5.26
N PHE A 21 23.55 -13.14 -5.63
CA PHE A 21 22.61 -12.19 -6.21
C PHE A 21 22.10 -11.16 -5.21
N TYR A 22 21.87 -11.58 -3.96
CA TYR A 22 21.11 -10.79 -3.00
C TYR A 22 21.98 -10.07 -1.96
N THR A 23 23.21 -10.53 -1.75
CA THR A 23 24.20 -9.89 -0.89
C THR A 23 24.57 -8.51 -1.44
N SER A 24 24.91 -7.57 -0.55
CA SER A 24 25.33 -6.23 -0.94
C SER A 24 26.60 -6.22 -1.80
N THR A 25 26.74 -5.19 -2.64
CA THR A 25 27.92 -4.99 -3.50
C THR A 25 29.20 -4.75 -2.69
N ALA A 26 29.07 -4.16 -1.49
CA ALA A 26 30.18 -3.97 -0.57
C ALA A 26 30.81 -5.30 -0.10
N MET A 27 30.04 -6.39 -0.11
CA MET A 27 30.48 -7.74 0.28
C MET A 27 30.73 -8.64 -0.94
N GLY A 28 30.88 -8.06 -2.13
CA GLY A 28 31.11 -8.79 -3.39
C GLY A 28 29.87 -9.42 -4.02
N GLY A 29 28.66 -9.10 -3.54
CA GLY A 29 27.40 -9.53 -4.16
C GLY A 29 26.93 -8.60 -5.30
N LEU A 30 25.80 -8.93 -5.92
CA LEU A 30 25.17 -8.12 -6.96
C LEU A 30 24.13 -7.12 -6.42
N GLY A 31 23.75 -7.21 -5.15
CA GLY A 31 22.83 -6.27 -4.48
C GLY A 31 21.38 -6.31 -4.98
N LEU A 32 20.97 -7.35 -5.70
CA LEU A 32 19.63 -7.45 -6.26
C LEU A 32 18.57 -7.53 -5.17
N PRO A 33 17.41 -6.88 -5.33
CA PRO A 33 16.32 -6.98 -4.38
C PRO A 33 15.66 -8.36 -4.45
N ARG A 34 15.58 -9.05 -3.30
CA ARG A 34 14.77 -10.27 -3.17
C ARG A 34 13.32 -9.89 -2.86
N LEU A 35 12.48 -9.78 -3.89
CA LEU A 35 11.08 -9.32 -3.74
C LEU A 35 10.29 -10.07 -2.67
N SER A 36 10.52 -11.38 -2.52
CA SER A 36 9.85 -12.21 -1.50
C SER A 36 10.15 -11.77 -0.06
N LYS A 37 11.31 -11.14 0.19
CA LYS A 37 11.67 -10.60 1.51
C LYS A 37 11.54 -9.07 1.56
N SER A 38 11.85 -8.35 0.46
CA SER A 38 11.85 -6.89 0.43
C SER A 38 10.45 -6.29 0.51
N ALA A 39 9.45 -6.87 -0.16
CA ALA A 39 8.08 -6.35 -0.10
C ALA A 39 7.45 -6.55 1.30
N PRO A 40 7.51 -7.73 1.94
CA PRO A 40 7.08 -7.89 3.32
C PRO A 40 7.85 -7.00 4.30
N CYS A 41 9.16 -6.88 4.13
CA CYS A 41 9.98 -5.99 4.94
C CYS A 41 9.54 -4.52 4.85
N SER A 42 9.21 -4.03 3.66
CA SER A 42 8.65 -2.69 3.46
C SER A 42 7.30 -2.52 4.16
N ARG A 43 6.44 -3.56 4.11
CA ARG A 43 5.15 -3.58 4.80
C ARG A 43 5.31 -3.53 6.32
N ILE A 44 6.23 -4.33 6.87
CA ILE A 44 6.58 -4.31 8.30
C ILE A 44 7.02 -2.90 8.68
N ASN A 45 7.92 -2.28 7.92
CA ASN A 45 8.42 -0.93 8.22
C ASN A 45 7.30 0.12 8.21
N THR A 46 6.35 0.05 7.29
CA THR A 46 5.21 0.97 7.28
C THR A 46 4.27 0.75 8.45
N LYS A 47 3.96 -0.49 8.81
CA LYS A 47 3.14 -0.77 10.00
C LYS A 47 3.85 -0.33 11.28
N ARG A 48 5.16 -0.55 11.38
CA ARG A 48 5.99 -0.04 12.48
C ARG A 48 5.99 1.47 12.55
N ALA A 49 5.98 2.18 11.43
CA ALA A 49 5.88 3.63 11.44
C ALA A 49 4.56 4.10 12.09
N VAL A 50 3.44 3.42 11.79
CA VAL A 50 2.13 3.71 12.39
C VAL A 50 2.10 3.34 13.88
N LEU A 51 2.70 2.20 14.28
CA LEU A 51 2.86 1.80 15.68
C LEU A 51 3.65 2.81 16.53
N ASN A 52 4.65 3.45 15.93
CA ASN A 52 5.49 4.44 16.59
C ASN A 52 5.00 5.88 16.37
N SER A 53 3.74 6.05 15.95
CA SER A 53 3.15 7.38 15.88
C SER A 53 3.04 7.97 17.28
N LYS A 54 3.15 9.30 17.38
CA LYS A 54 2.98 10.01 18.65
C LYS A 54 1.51 10.22 19.01
N ASP A 55 0.62 10.03 18.04
CA ASP A 55 -0.80 10.30 18.21
C ASP A 55 -1.46 9.16 18.99
N GLU A 56 -2.14 9.48 20.10
CA GLU A 56 -2.78 8.50 20.98
C GLU A 56 -3.90 7.74 20.28
N ASN A 57 -4.70 8.45 19.47
CA ASN A 57 -5.78 7.87 18.68
C ASN A 57 -5.29 6.82 17.67
N ILE A 58 -4.11 7.04 17.08
CA ILE A 58 -3.50 6.08 16.16
C ILE A 58 -3.01 4.87 16.96
N THR A 59 -2.38 5.12 18.11
CA THR A 59 -1.87 4.07 18.97
C THR A 59 -2.98 3.15 19.48
N SER A 60 -4.11 3.71 19.93
CA SER A 60 -5.27 2.94 20.38
C SER A 60 -5.87 2.10 19.23
N PHE A 61 -6.03 2.70 18.04
CA PHE A 61 -6.49 1.99 16.85
C PHE A 61 -5.58 0.82 16.47
N VAL A 62 -4.26 1.02 16.53
CA VAL A 62 -3.28 0.01 16.17
C VAL A 62 -3.27 -1.16 17.16
N LYS A 63 -3.46 -0.89 18.46
CA LYS A 63 -3.61 -1.93 19.50
C LYS A 63 -4.85 -2.78 19.24
N THR A 64 -6.00 -2.17 18.96
CA THR A 64 -7.26 -2.88 18.71
C THR A 64 -7.23 -3.73 17.44
N THR A 65 -6.46 -3.31 16.42
CA THR A 65 -6.41 -4.00 15.12
C THR A 65 -5.46 -5.20 15.07
N GLY A 66 -4.68 -5.46 16.13
CA GLY A 66 -3.73 -6.59 16.16
C GLY A 66 -2.58 -6.46 15.15
N ILE A 67 -2.22 -5.24 14.75
CA ILE A 67 -1.16 -5.00 13.77
C ILE A 67 0.20 -5.51 14.25
N GLU A 68 0.45 -5.48 15.57
CA GLU A 68 1.68 -5.99 16.18
C GLU A 68 1.87 -7.49 15.93
N ASP A 69 0.81 -8.27 16.10
CA ASP A 69 0.84 -9.71 15.89
C ASP A 69 1.03 -10.03 14.41
N GLU A 70 0.37 -9.29 13.51
CA GLU A 70 0.62 -9.45 12.07
C GLU A 70 2.07 -9.13 11.68
N ILE A 71 2.72 -8.16 12.35
CA ILE A 71 4.14 -7.85 12.12
C ILE A 71 5.02 -9.01 12.60
N ARG A 72 4.76 -9.52 13.81
CA ARG A 72 5.51 -10.63 14.41
C ARG A 72 5.39 -11.88 13.54
N ASP A 73 4.17 -12.29 13.21
CA ASP A 73 3.87 -13.44 12.34
C ASP A 73 4.57 -13.32 10.97
N THR A 74 4.49 -12.15 10.33
CA THR A 74 5.15 -11.93 9.03
C THR A 74 6.68 -11.98 9.16
N ALA A 75 7.23 -11.45 10.25
CA ALA A 75 8.66 -11.44 10.49
C ALA A 75 9.20 -12.85 10.76
N ASP A 76 8.49 -13.63 11.57
CA ASP A 76 8.85 -15.00 11.93
C ASP A 76 8.78 -15.92 10.69
N LYS A 77 7.66 -15.86 9.94
CA LYS A 77 7.47 -16.62 8.69
C LYS A 77 8.57 -16.40 7.67
N LEU A 78 9.18 -15.21 7.65
CA LEU A 78 10.18 -14.82 6.65
C LEU A 78 11.59 -14.71 7.22
N ASN A 79 11.77 -15.05 8.50
CA ASN A 79 13.01 -14.87 9.25
C ASN A 79 13.60 -13.45 9.04
N ILE A 80 12.76 -12.43 9.19
CA ILE A 80 13.14 -11.02 9.06
C ILE A 80 13.45 -10.46 10.45
N ARG A 81 14.67 -9.98 10.65
CA ARG A 81 15.06 -9.35 11.91
C ARG A 81 14.41 -7.98 12.06
N ILE A 82 13.61 -7.81 13.10
CA ILE A 82 13.08 -6.52 13.54
C ILE A 82 14.04 -5.92 14.59
N PRO A 83 14.63 -4.74 14.36
CA PRO A 83 15.47 -4.10 15.38
C PRO A 83 14.60 -3.53 16.50
N SER A 84 15.07 -3.62 17.76
CA SER A 84 14.38 -3.04 18.92
C SER A 84 14.20 -1.53 18.80
N ASN A 85 15.16 -0.84 18.15
CA ASN A 85 15.04 0.59 17.88
C ASN A 85 13.99 0.86 16.78
N PRO A 86 12.94 1.65 17.05
CA PRO A 86 11.87 1.94 16.09
C PRO A 86 12.34 2.77 14.89
N LYS A 87 13.40 3.57 15.05
CA LYS A 87 13.96 4.38 13.96
C LYS A 87 14.73 3.54 12.93
N ARG A 88 15.15 2.33 13.31
CA ARG A 88 15.87 1.44 12.39
C ARG A 88 14.86 0.58 11.62
N PRO A 89 14.94 0.53 10.28
CA PRO A 89 14.07 -0.34 9.51
C PRO A 89 14.40 -1.81 9.81
N ALA A 90 13.39 -2.67 9.75
CA ALA A 90 13.61 -4.10 9.57
C ALA A 90 14.46 -4.33 8.32
N THR A 91 15.38 -5.30 8.40
CA THR A 91 16.28 -5.63 7.30
C THR A 91 16.42 -7.13 7.20
N TRP A 92 16.24 -7.67 6.00
CA TRP A 92 16.47 -9.09 5.71
C TRP A 92 17.88 -9.35 5.16
N ARG A 93 18.54 -8.33 4.62
CA ARG A 93 19.85 -8.45 3.96
C ARG A 93 20.97 -8.93 4.88
N LYS A 94 20.93 -8.55 6.17
CA LYS A 94 21.97 -8.96 7.13
C LYS A 94 22.03 -10.47 7.33
N ASN A 95 20.90 -11.16 7.23
CA ASN A 95 20.86 -12.62 7.33
C ASN A 95 21.50 -13.25 6.09
N GLU A 96 21.23 -12.71 4.90
CA GLU A 96 21.86 -13.16 3.65
C GLU A 96 23.36 -12.87 3.63
N GLU A 97 23.78 -11.73 4.16
CA GLU A 97 25.21 -11.40 4.31
C GLU A 97 25.92 -12.38 5.24
N LYS A 98 25.26 -12.79 6.33
CA LYS A 98 25.77 -13.81 7.26
C LYS A 98 25.84 -15.19 6.59
N GLU A 99 24.79 -15.59 5.88
CA GLU A 99 24.73 -16.85 5.13
C GLU A 99 25.77 -16.89 4.01
N TRP A 100 25.98 -15.76 3.32
CA TRP A 100 27.03 -15.60 2.32
C TRP A 100 28.42 -15.73 2.93
N ALA A 101 28.70 -15.02 4.02
CA ALA A 101 30.01 -15.08 4.69
C ALA A 101 30.33 -16.47 5.25
N ALA A 102 29.33 -17.31 5.50
CA ALA A 102 29.51 -18.69 5.95
C ALA A 102 29.82 -19.68 4.80
N GLN A 103 29.67 -19.27 3.53
CA GLN A 103 29.99 -20.14 2.40
C GLN A 103 31.51 -20.34 2.27
N PRO A 104 32.00 -21.57 2.04
CA PRO A 104 33.44 -21.82 1.83
C PRO A 104 34.03 -21.04 0.65
N ALA A 105 33.19 -20.78 -0.36
CA ALA A 105 33.57 -20.04 -1.56
C ALA A 105 33.43 -18.51 -1.42
N ALA A 106 32.90 -18.01 -0.30
CA ALA A 106 32.90 -16.58 -0.06
C ALA A 106 34.33 -16.14 0.21
N GLY A 107 34.94 -15.50 -0.79
CA GLY A 107 36.21 -14.82 -0.57
C GLY A 107 36.07 -13.96 0.67
N LYS A 108 36.97 -14.13 1.64
CA LYS A 108 37.09 -13.18 2.75
C LYS A 108 37.38 -11.84 2.09
N GLY A 109 36.34 -11.02 1.90
CA GLY A 109 36.48 -9.70 1.34
C GLY A 109 37.53 -9.03 2.19
N GLY A 110 38.71 -8.78 1.60
CA GLY A 110 39.78 -8.09 2.30
C GLY A 110 39.14 -6.83 2.82
N SER A 111 38.98 -6.73 4.13
CA SER A 111 38.70 -5.47 4.79
C SER A 111 39.67 -4.49 4.16
N THR A 112 39.17 -3.46 3.50
CA THR A 112 40.00 -2.41 2.91
C THR A 112 40.62 -1.59 4.04
N SER A 113 41.45 -2.21 4.87
CA SER A 113 42.65 -1.56 5.39
C SER A 113 43.63 -1.52 4.22
N ASN A 114 44.09 -0.33 3.84
CA ASN A 114 45.09 -0.07 2.80
C ASN A 114 46.38 -0.89 3.02
N THR A 115 46.38 -2.16 2.65
CA THR A 115 47.58 -2.99 2.66
C THR A 115 47.57 -3.80 1.38
N SER A 116 48.40 -3.35 0.44
CA SER A 116 48.65 -4.03 -0.83
C SER A 116 49.18 -5.42 -0.51
N VAL A 117 48.38 -6.44 -0.77
CA VAL A 117 48.85 -7.82 -0.84
C VAL A 117 48.42 -8.36 -2.20
N ARG A 118 49.41 -8.64 -3.04
CA ARG A 118 49.26 -9.40 -4.27
C ARG A 118 48.91 -10.84 -3.88
N THR A 119 47.73 -11.32 -4.26
CA THR A 119 47.44 -12.76 -4.26
C THR A 119 46.79 -13.13 -5.57
N ALA A 120 47.28 -14.22 -6.15
CA ALA A 120 46.98 -14.71 -7.47
C ALA A 120 45.59 -15.35 -7.56
N GLY A 121 44.97 -15.22 -8.74
CA GLY A 121 43.97 -16.15 -9.26
C GLY A 121 42.51 -15.76 -9.06
N TYR A 122 41.88 -15.32 -10.16
CA TYR A 122 40.45 -15.05 -10.34
C TYR A 122 39.89 -13.77 -9.71
N SER A 123 40.29 -12.62 -10.27
CA SER A 123 39.43 -11.44 -10.26
C SER A 123 38.53 -11.47 -11.50
N TYR A 124 37.22 -11.41 -11.30
CA TYR A 124 36.31 -11.07 -12.39
C TYR A 124 36.46 -9.56 -12.64
N ARG A 125 37.39 -9.18 -13.52
CA ARG A 125 37.45 -7.83 -14.07
C ARG A 125 36.21 -7.64 -14.94
N LEU A 126 35.24 -6.88 -14.43
CA LEU A 126 34.29 -6.20 -15.28
C LEU A 126 35.06 -5.06 -15.96
N ASP A 127 35.45 -5.24 -17.21
CA ASP A 127 36.06 -4.19 -18.02
C ASP A 127 35.06 -3.04 -18.17
N ARG A 128 35.23 -2.00 -17.35
CA ARG A 128 34.59 -0.70 -17.56
C ARG A 128 35.36 0.02 -18.67
N ASN A 129 35.00 -0.27 -19.91
CA ASN A 129 35.28 0.65 -21.01
C ASN A 129 34.36 1.86 -20.90
N THR A 130 34.80 2.87 -20.15
CA THR A 130 34.37 4.26 -20.36
C THR A 130 35.57 5.16 -20.18
N SER A 131 36.05 5.68 -21.30
CA SER A 131 37.05 6.72 -21.46
C SER A 131 36.90 7.83 -20.45
N GLY A 132 38.03 8.21 -19.84
CA GLY A 132 38.11 9.24 -18.82
C GLY A 132 37.69 10.61 -19.31
N LYS A 133 37.08 11.35 -18.38
CA LYS A 133 37.27 12.78 -18.22
C LYS A 133 37.39 13.04 -16.73
N GLU A 134 38.63 13.25 -16.29
CA GLU A 134 38.94 13.80 -14.98
C GLU A 134 38.26 15.17 -14.86
N ILE A 135 37.43 15.35 -13.84
CA ILE A 135 36.99 16.67 -13.40
C ILE A 135 37.54 16.83 -11.98
N SER A 136 38.67 17.51 -11.91
CA SER A 136 39.29 18.02 -10.69
C SER A 136 38.29 18.92 -9.96
N SER A 137 37.95 18.57 -8.71
CA SER A 137 37.10 19.41 -7.86
C SER A 137 37.92 20.51 -7.20
N ALA A 138 37.88 21.72 -7.75
CA ALA A 138 38.29 22.93 -7.05
C ALA A 138 37.11 23.45 -6.21
N ARG A 139 37.23 23.38 -4.88
CA ARG A 139 36.22 23.85 -3.93
C ARG A 139 36.49 25.31 -3.59
N SER A 140 36.04 26.23 -4.45
CA SER A 140 36.03 27.66 -4.14
C SER A 140 34.76 28.03 -3.37
N LYS A 141 34.91 28.45 -2.11
CA LYS A 141 33.84 29.04 -1.29
C LYS A 141 33.58 30.46 -1.79
N SER A 142 32.55 30.65 -2.61
CA SER A 142 32.01 31.97 -2.94
C SER A 142 30.95 32.35 -1.92
N VAL A 143 31.31 33.28 -1.03
CA VAL A 143 30.38 34.00 -0.16
C VAL A 143 29.62 34.99 -1.04
N ARG A 144 28.35 34.69 -1.34
CA ARG A 144 27.44 35.62 -2.01
C ARG A 144 26.68 36.42 -0.96
N THR A 145 27.08 37.67 -0.80
CA THR A 145 26.25 38.72 -0.20
C THR A 145 24.98 38.86 -1.04
N ARG A 146 23.81 38.63 -0.42
CA ARG A 146 22.51 38.87 -1.05
C ARG A 146 22.13 40.34 -0.86
N THR A 147 22.10 41.09 -1.94
CA THR A 147 21.36 42.35 -2.06
C THR A 147 19.85 42.03 -2.03
N PRO A 148 19.02 42.76 -1.27
CA PRO A 148 17.58 42.63 -1.35
C PRO A 148 17.09 43.41 -2.57
N LEU A 149 16.66 42.70 -3.62
CA LEU A 149 15.85 43.29 -4.68
C LEU A 149 14.38 43.05 -4.32
N GLU A 150 13.70 44.11 -3.90
CA GLU A 150 12.25 44.12 -3.76
C GLU A 150 11.62 43.73 -5.09
N SER A 151 10.85 42.64 -5.07
CA SER A 151 10.07 42.18 -6.21
C SER A 151 8.61 42.58 -5.98
N PRO A 152 7.90 43.07 -7.03
CA PRO A 152 6.54 43.55 -6.89
C PRO A 152 5.57 42.42 -6.51
N LEU A 153 4.61 42.77 -5.66
CA LEU A 153 3.49 41.94 -5.19
C LEU A 153 2.81 41.21 -6.36
N GLN A 154 3.14 39.93 -6.54
CA GLN A 154 2.37 39.02 -7.38
C GLN A 154 1.10 38.64 -6.62
N GLY A 155 -0.06 38.99 -7.20
CA GLY A 155 -1.37 38.56 -6.72
C GLY A 155 -1.50 37.03 -6.65
N PRO A 156 -2.56 36.51 -5.99
CA PRO A 156 -2.72 35.09 -5.71
C PRO A 156 -2.67 34.30 -7.01
N THR A 157 -1.59 33.55 -7.18
CA THR A 157 -1.39 32.67 -8.33
C THR A 157 -2.51 31.63 -8.31
N GLU A 158 -3.41 31.65 -9.29
CA GLU A 158 -4.39 30.59 -9.48
C GLU A 158 -3.65 29.26 -9.62
N GLU A 159 -3.57 28.52 -8.51
CA GLU A 159 -2.92 27.22 -8.46
C GLU A 159 -3.74 26.29 -9.37
N LYS A 160 -3.24 26.02 -10.59
CA LYS A 160 -3.87 25.10 -11.54
C LYS A 160 -4.13 23.76 -10.86
N ILE A 161 -5.37 23.51 -10.47
CA ILE A 161 -5.78 22.25 -9.85
C ILE A 161 -5.66 21.17 -10.93
N LEU A 162 -4.79 20.18 -10.69
CA LEU A 162 -4.64 19.04 -11.59
C LEU A 162 -6.01 18.34 -11.76
N PRO A 163 -6.39 17.91 -12.98
CA PRO A 163 -7.70 17.29 -13.23
C PRO A 163 -8.02 16.10 -12.31
N ALA A 164 -6.99 15.32 -11.94
CA ALA A 164 -7.13 14.19 -11.03
C ALA A 164 -7.51 14.62 -9.59
N ASP A 165 -7.02 15.77 -9.12
CA ASP A 165 -7.38 16.32 -7.82
C ASP A 165 -8.78 16.90 -7.82
N ALA A 166 -9.19 17.57 -8.90
CA ALA A 166 -10.56 18.05 -9.06
C ALA A 166 -11.59 16.90 -8.99
N ALA A 167 -11.30 15.77 -9.64
CA ALA A 167 -12.13 14.57 -9.54
C ALA A 167 -12.24 14.04 -8.11
N ARG A 168 -11.13 14.00 -7.35
CA ARG A 168 -11.12 13.57 -5.94
C ARG A 168 -11.87 14.53 -5.03
N GLN A 169 -11.73 15.84 -5.24
CA GLN A 169 -12.46 16.86 -4.49
C GLN A 169 -13.97 16.75 -4.73
N ARG A 170 -14.39 16.51 -5.98
CA ARG A 170 -15.80 16.24 -6.31
C ARG A 170 -16.34 15.02 -5.57
N GLN A 171 -15.56 13.93 -5.50
CA GLN A 171 -15.95 12.72 -4.76
C GLN A 171 -16.01 12.97 -3.25
N LYS A 172 -15.07 13.76 -2.70
CA LYS A 172 -15.12 14.19 -1.30
C LYS A 172 -16.44 14.90 -1.00
N ARG A 173 -16.81 15.88 -1.82
CA ARG A 173 -18.06 16.65 -1.67
C ARG A 173 -19.30 15.76 -1.75
N ARG A 174 -19.37 14.91 -2.77
CA ARG A 174 -20.48 13.95 -2.95
C ARG A 174 -20.66 13.01 -1.75
N LYS A 175 -19.55 12.55 -1.14
CA LYS A 175 -19.63 11.73 0.07
C LYS A 175 -20.16 12.53 1.26
N SER A 176 -19.70 13.77 1.46
CA SER A 176 -20.25 14.64 2.49
C SER A 176 -21.76 14.88 2.31
N GLU A 177 -22.18 15.24 1.10
CA GLU A 177 -23.61 15.43 0.75
C GLU A 177 -24.42 14.14 0.99
N LYS A 178 -23.89 12.99 0.54
CA LYS A 178 -24.56 11.70 0.71
C LYS A 178 -24.86 11.37 2.17
N TYR A 179 -23.96 11.70 3.10
CA TYR A 179 -24.13 11.35 4.51
C TYR A 179 -24.72 12.48 5.36
N LEU A 180 -25.10 13.61 4.74
CA LEU A 180 -25.64 14.76 5.46
C LEU A 180 -26.97 14.44 6.18
N HIS A 181 -27.81 13.58 5.60
CA HIS A 181 -29.08 13.16 6.19
C HIS A 181 -28.93 12.31 7.45
N LEU A 182 -27.72 11.81 7.76
CA LEU A 182 -27.44 11.06 9.00
C LEU A 182 -27.20 11.99 10.20
N VAL A 183 -26.98 13.28 9.97
CA VAL A 183 -26.74 14.28 11.03
C VAL A 183 -27.81 14.27 12.12
N PRO A 184 -29.13 14.35 11.84
CA PRO A 184 -30.14 14.37 12.90
C PRO A 184 -30.14 13.08 13.72
N VAL A 185 -29.99 11.92 13.09
CA VAL A 185 -29.93 10.62 13.77
C VAL A 185 -28.73 10.54 14.71
N ILE A 186 -27.57 11.03 14.28
CA ILE A 186 -26.36 11.06 15.10
C ILE A 186 -26.51 12.04 16.27
N LYS A 187 -27.11 13.23 16.03
CA LYS A 187 -27.38 14.20 17.10
C LYS A 187 -28.26 13.61 18.19
N GLU A 188 -29.35 12.95 17.80
CA GLU A 188 -30.26 12.29 18.73
C GLU A 188 -29.58 11.12 19.46
N GLN A 189 -28.90 10.24 18.74
CA GLN A 189 -28.28 9.04 19.30
C GLN A 189 -27.16 9.35 20.31
N PHE A 190 -26.39 10.41 20.09
CA PHE A 190 -25.23 10.77 20.92
C PHE A 190 -25.48 11.99 21.82
N GLY A 191 -26.68 12.59 21.78
CA GLY A 191 -27.00 13.79 22.56
C GLY A 191 -26.15 15.01 22.23
N VAL A 192 -25.61 15.10 21.00
CA VAL A 192 -24.71 16.18 20.59
C VAL A 192 -25.43 17.30 19.87
N THR A 193 -25.02 18.54 20.14
CA THR A 193 -25.62 19.75 19.55
C THR A 193 -25.15 19.98 18.12
N GLU A 194 -23.89 19.66 17.81
CA GLU A 194 -23.28 19.88 16.51
C GLU A 194 -22.61 18.60 15.97
N VAL A 195 -22.83 18.33 14.68
CA VAL A 195 -22.18 17.23 13.96
C VAL A 195 -21.68 17.76 12.63
N THR A 196 -20.38 17.62 12.39
CA THR A 196 -19.76 18.03 11.13
C THR A 196 -19.45 16.82 10.25
N VAL A 197 -20.06 16.73 9.07
CA VAL A 197 -19.78 15.65 8.11
C VAL A 197 -18.66 16.04 7.13
N ARG A 198 -17.54 15.33 7.20
CA ARG A 198 -16.40 15.50 6.28
C ARG A 198 -16.19 14.26 5.43
N GLY A 199 -15.98 14.43 4.12
CA GLY A 199 -15.59 13.34 3.24
C GLY A 199 -14.09 13.04 3.32
N LEU A 200 -13.73 11.76 3.32
CA LEU A 200 -12.36 11.30 3.10
C LEU A 200 -12.27 10.61 1.72
N ALA A 201 -11.58 11.24 0.77
CA ALA A 201 -11.46 10.73 -0.59
C ALA A 201 -10.06 10.16 -0.83
N VAL A 202 -9.98 8.85 -1.07
CA VAL A 202 -8.76 8.13 -1.41
C VAL A 202 -9.02 7.37 -2.71
N GLY A 203 -8.13 7.53 -3.69
CA GLY A 203 -8.26 6.84 -4.97
C GLY A 203 -7.92 5.35 -4.85
N ALA A 204 -8.53 4.52 -5.69
CA ALA A 204 -8.26 3.07 -5.75
C ALA A 204 -6.77 2.73 -5.97
N ARG A 205 -6.03 3.63 -6.61
CA ARG A 205 -4.57 3.51 -6.84
C ARG A 205 -3.72 4.15 -5.73
N GLY A 206 -4.30 4.49 -4.58
CA GLY A 206 -3.61 5.17 -3.48
C GLY A 206 -3.42 6.67 -3.69
N GLY A 207 -4.22 7.29 -4.56
CA GLY A 207 -4.16 8.74 -4.77
C GLY A 207 -4.80 9.51 -3.62
N TRP A 208 -4.10 10.52 -3.08
CA TRP A 208 -4.58 11.33 -1.97
C TRP A 208 -5.17 12.66 -2.42
N CYS A 209 -6.25 13.08 -1.77
CA CYS A 209 -6.85 14.39 -2.01
C CYS A 209 -6.23 15.43 -1.08
N LYS A 210 -5.71 16.55 -1.60
CA LYS A 210 -5.17 17.67 -0.79
C LYS A 210 -6.14 18.11 0.32
N GLY A 211 -7.44 18.16 0.00
CA GLY A 211 -8.49 18.51 0.96
C GLY A 211 -8.62 17.54 2.15
N ASN A 212 -8.05 16.34 2.12
CA ASN A 212 -8.09 15.43 3.27
C ASN A 212 -7.24 15.96 4.42
N ALA A 213 -6.20 16.77 4.18
CA ALA A 213 -5.31 17.28 5.24
C ALA A 213 -6.11 18.03 6.33
N LYS A 214 -6.97 18.97 5.93
CA LYS A 214 -7.87 19.70 6.84
C LYS A 214 -8.82 18.78 7.60
N THR A 215 -9.28 17.70 6.97
CA THR A 215 -10.15 16.71 7.63
C THR A 215 -9.38 15.91 8.67
N MET A 216 -8.15 15.51 8.38
CA MET A 216 -7.30 14.78 9.31
C MET A 216 -6.88 15.66 10.50
N GLU A 217 -6.62 16.94 10.24
CA GLU A 217 -6.29 17.94 11.27
C GLU A 217 -7.44 18.13 12.27
N ILE A 218 -8.68 18.28 11.79
CA ILE A 218 -9.87 18.40 12.66
C ILE A 218 -10.06 17.16 13.56
N VAL A 219 -9.72 15.98 13.04
CA VAL A 219 -9.82 14.70 13.78
C VAL A 219 -8.60 14.49 14.71
N GLY A 220 -7.59 15.37 14.65
CA GLY A 220 -6.36 15.23 15.44
C GLY A 220 -5.45 14.09 14.96
N LEU A 221 -5.49 13.74 13.68
CA LEU A 221 -4.71 12.65 13.08
C LEU A 221 -3.66 13.20 12.11
N ASN A 222 -2.60 13.83 12.61
CA ASN A 222 -1.61 14.51 11.76
C ASN A 222 -0.35 13.66 11.47
N ASP A 223 -0.50 12.35 11.41
CA ASP A 223 0.61 11.44 11.15
C ASP A 223 0.85 11.20 9.64
N LYS A 224 2.08 11.48 9.19
CA LYS A 224 2.50 11.24 7.79
C LYS A 224 2.47 9.75 7.41
N GLY A 225 2.73 8.86 8.37
CA GLY A 225 2.69 7.41 8.19
C GLY A 225 1.28 6.90 7.95
N LEU A 226 0.29 7.45 8.66
CA LEU A 226 -1.13 7.10 8.52
C LEU A 226 -1.65 7.37 7.11
N HIS A 227 -1.28 8.51 6.50
CA HIS A 227 -1.63 8.79 5.11
C HIS A 227 -1.11 7.69 4.17
N SER A 228 0.18 7.33 4.26
CA SER A 228 0.74 6.27 3.42
C SER A 228 0.06 4.91 3.67
N PHE A 229 -0.28 4.63 4.93
CA PHE A 229 -0.98 3.42 5.32
C PHE A 229 -2.37 3.32 4.67
N ILE A 230 -3.20 4.36 4.77
CA ILE A 230 -4.55 4.38 4.18
C ILE A 230 -4.49 4.22 2.66
N CYS A 231 -3.57 4.91 1.98
CA CYS A 231 -3.40 4.79 0.53
C CYS A 231 -3.01 3.38 0.10
N ARG A 232 -2.11 2.71 0.84
CA ARG A 232 -1.73 1.32 0.58
C ARG A 232 -2.84 0.34 0.91
N PHE A 233 -3.63 0.63 1.94
CA PHE A 233 -4.79 -0.16 2.30
C PHE A 233 -5.85 -0.14 1.19
N ALA A 234 -6.15 1.03 0.65
CA ALA A 234 -7.06 1.18 -0.50
C ALA A 234 -6.56 0.43 -1.75
N LEU A 235 -5.26 0.52 -2.06
CA LEU A 235 -4.65 -0.21 -3.16
C LEU A 235 -4.73 -1.74 -2.93
N ARG A 236 -4.44 -2.22 -1.71
CA ARG A 236 -4.55 -3.64 -1.37
C ARG A 236 -5.98 -4.15 -1.50
N GLY A 237 -6.96 -3.39 -1.02
CA GLY A 237 -8.38 -3.73 -1.20
C GLY A 237 -8.75 -3.85 -2.67
N THR A 238 -8.27 -2.92 -3.50
CA THR A 238 -8.48 -2.96 -4.96
C THR A 238 -7.84 -4.18 -5.60
N LEU A 239 -6.60 -4.51 -5.24
CA LEU A 239 -5.90 -5.70 -5.76
C LEU A 239 -6.57 -7.00 -5.32
N ASN A 240 -7.04 -7.09 -4.07
CA ASN A 240 -7.77 -8.25 -3.58
C ASN A 240 -9.09 -8.43 -4.35
N LEU A 241 -9.81 -7.33 -4.60
CA LEU A 241 -11.03 -7.36 -5.39
C LEU A 241 -10.76 -7.83 -6.83
N LEU A 242 -9.68 -7.33 -7.46
CA LEU A 242 -9.25 -7.82 -8.78
C LEU A 242 -8.91 -9.32 -8.76
N ARG A 243 -8.23 -9.80 -7.71
CA ARG A 243 -7.93 -11.24 -7.54
C ARG A 243 -9.20 -12.09 -7.51
N LEU A 244 -10.22 -11.68 -6.77
CA LEU A 244 -11.50 -12.39 -6.74
C LEU A 244 -12.12 -12.53 -8.14
N PHE A 245 -12.02 -11.50 -8.98
CA PHE A 245 -12.53 -11.54 -10.35
C PHE A 245 -11.67 -12.35 -11.32
N THR A 246 -10.35 -12.44 -11.09
CA THR A 246 -9.43 -13.21 -11.94
C THR A 246 -9.38 -14.68 -11.55
N GLU A 247 -9.41 -14.98 -10.26
CA GLU A 247 -9.33 -16.36 -9.73
C GLU A 247 -10.63 -17.12 -10.03
N GLY A 248 -11.79 -16.44 -10.07
CA GLY A 248 -13.05 -17.01 -10.52
C GLY A 248 -13.17 -17.25 -12.04
N ARG A 249 -12.15 -16.92 -12.84
CA ARG A 249 -12.13 -17.13 -14.31
C ARG A 249 -10.98 -18.01 -14.78
N GLY A 250 -10.50 -18.92 -13.93
CA GLY A 250 -9.56 -19.95 -14.38
C GLY A 250 -10.21 -20.85 -15.44
N PRO A 251 -9.55 -21.15 -16.57
CA PRO A 251 -10.04 -22.08 -17.61
C PRO A 251 -10.10 -23.56 -17.17
N GLY A 252 -10.04 -23.84 -15.86
CA GLY A 252 -10.03 -25.16 -15.25
C GLY A 252 -11.15 -25.42 -14.24
N ALA A 253 -12.16 -24.56 -14.12
CA ALA A 253 -13.36 -24.86 -13.33
C ALA A 253 -14.28 -25.84 -14.09
N ARG A 254 -13.79 -27.04 -14.38
CA ARG A 254 -14.61 -28.21 -14.70
C ARG A 254 -14.47 -29.18 -13.52
N THR A 255 -15.63 -29.62 -13.03
CA THR A 255 -15.82 -30.79 -12.17
C THR A 255 -15.10 -30.79 -10.82
N ALA A 256 -15.50 -29.89 -9.93
CA ALA A 256 -15.63 -30.26 -8.52
C ALA A 256 -17.13 -30.34 -8.25
N THR A 257 -17.65 -31.55 -8.10
CA THR A 257 -18.99 -31.80 -7.55
C THR A 257 -19.12 -31.06 -6.23
N ALA A 258 -19.97 -30.03 -6.21
CA ALA A 258 -20.34 -29.34 -4.99
C ALA A 258 -21.09 -30.31 -4.07
N PRO A 259 -20.70 -30.50 -2.80
CA PRO A 259 -21.68 -30.84 -1.79
C PRO A 259 -22.43 -29.55 -1.40
N MET A 260 -23.72 -29.67 -1.17
CA MET A 260 -24.64 -28.64 -0.67
C MET A 260 -25.17 -27.63 -1.71
N GLY A 261 -26.13 -28.10 -2.51
CA GLY A 261 -27.51 -27.61 -2.39
C GLY A 261 -27.78 -26.11 -2.47
N TYR A 262 -27.42 -25.45 -3.57
CA TYR A 262 -28.07 -24.20 -3.96
C TYR A 262 -28.58 -24.32 -5.39
N ASN A 263 -29.90 -24.55 -5.50
CA ASN A 263 -30.59 -24.74 -6.75
C ASN A 263 -30.85 -23.36 -7.39
N VAL A 264 -29.91 -22.87 -8.19
CA VAL A 264 -30.12 -21.65 -8.99
C VAL A 264 -30.84 -22.06 -10.27
N HIS A 265 -32.17 -22.00 -10.25
CA HIS A 265 -32.98 -22.03 -11.46
C HIS A 265 -32.80 -20.71 -12.24
N SER A 266 -31.77 -20.63 -13.08
CA SER A 266 -31.62 -19.56 -14.06
C SER A 266 -32.51 -19.83 -15.28
N ARG A 267 -33.79 -19.42 -15.22
CA ARG A 267 -34.61 -19.28 -16.43
C ARG A 267 -34.20 -18.01 -17.18
N SER A 268 -33.21 -18.11 -18.06
CA SER A 268 -32.98 -17.12 -19.10
C SER A 268 -34.01 -17.28 -20.22
N LYS A 269 -35.19 -16.67 -20.08
CA LYS A 269 -36.07 -16.42 -21.22
C LYS A 269 -35.65 -15.12 -21.90
N CYS A 270 -34.92 -15.27 -23.01
CA CYS A 270 -34.69 -14.22 -23.99
C CYS A 270 -36.04 -13.88 -24.65
N VAL A 271 -36.65 -12.75 -24.29
CA VAL A 271 -37.88 -12.25 -24.93
C VAL A 271 -37.46 -11.43 -26.14
N LYS A 272 -37.69 -11.98 -27.34
CA LYS A 272 -37.68 -11.26 -28.61
C LYS A 272 -38.84 -10.26 -28.61
N ARG A 273 -38.53 -8.99 -28.90
CA ARG A 273 -39.51 -7.93 -29.19
C ARG A 273 -40.30 -8.30 -30.44
N GLY A 274 -41.63 -8.30 -30.35
CA GLY A 274 -42.50 -8.47 -31.51
C GLY A 274 -43.98 -8.28 -31.18
N LYS A 275 -44.52 -7.16 -31.68
CA LYS A 275 -45.94 -6.85 -31.98
C LYS A 275 -46.93 -6.58 -30.84
N ARG A 276 -47.67 -5.50 -31.09
CA ARG A 276 -48.87 -5.01 -30.40
C ARG A 276 -49.93 -6.12 -30.35
N ASN A 277 -50.63 -6.21 -29.22
CA ASN A 277 -52.08 -6.28 -29.18
C ASN A 277 -52.58 -5.88 -27.78
N SER A 278 -53.77 -5.32 -27.81
CA SER A 278 -54.55 -4.70 -26.76
C SER A 278 -55.12 -5.70 -25.73
N ILE A 279 -55.70 -5.10 -24.66
CA ILE A 279 -56.85 -5.57 -23.86
C ILE A 279 -56.54 -5.99 -22.39
N GLN A 280 -57.23 -5.20 -21.54
CA GLN A 280 -57.82 -5.40 -20.21
C GLN A 280 -56.99 -5.43 -18.92
N VAL A 281 -57.31 -4.38 -18.15
CA VAL A 281 -57.31 -4.26 -16.69
C VAL A 281 -58.09 -5.40 -16.06
N ARG A 282 -57.44 -6.14 -15.15
CA ARG A 282 -58.10 -6.82 -14.04
C ARG A 282 -57.38 -6.45 -12.75
N LYS A 283 -58.13 -5.82 -11.85
CA LYS A 283 -57.83 -5.74 -10.42
C LYS A 283 -58.20 -7.09 -9.84
N ASP A 284 -57.26 -7.77 -9.20
CA ASP A 284 -57.56 -8.73 -8.16
C ASP A 284 -56.47 -8.67 -7.10
N SER A 285 -56.89 -8.11 -5.98
CA SER A 285 -56.31 -8.25 -4.65
C SER A 285 -56.31 -9.71 -4.24
N GLN A 286 -55.17 -10.25 -3.79
CA GLN A 286 -55.10 -11.16 -2.63
C GLN A 286 -53.74 -11.05 -1.96
N LEU A 287 -53.80 -10.81 -0.65
CA LEU A 287 -52.71 -10.93 0.29
C LEU A 287 -52.34 -12.41 0.40
N GLU A 288 -51.09 -12.76 0.13
CA GLU A 288 -50.45 -13.90 0.79
C GLU A 288 -49.07 -13.48 1.29
N SER A 289 -48.91 -13.71 2.59
CA SER A 289 -47.76 -13.44 3.43
C SER A 289 -46.61 -14.40 3.09
N CYS A 290 -45.45 -13.85 2.78
CA CYS A 290 -44.20 -14.61 2.67
C CYS A 290 -43.16 -14.03 3.64
N PRO A 291 -42.55 -14.83 4.52
CA PRO A 291 -41.61 -14.33 5.52
C PRO A 291 -40.31 -13.89 4.85
N MET A 292 -39.93 -12.61 5.04
CA MET A 292 -38.62 -12.10 4.64
C MET A 292 -37.52 -12.78 5.46
N THR A 293 -36.81 -13.72 4.83
CA THR A 293 -35.50 -14.14 5.32
C THR A 293 -34.50 -13.02 5.02
N ARG A 294 -34.12 -12.26 6.06
CA ARG A 294 -33.02 -11.28 6.01
C ARG A 294 -31.72 -12.00 5.67
N VAL A 295 -31.20 -11.81 4.46
CA VAL A 295 -29.79 -12.09 4.14
C VAL A 295 -29.01 -10.80 4.34
N SER A 296 -28.50 -10.63 5.56
CA SER A 296 -27.56 -9.58 5.94
C SER A 296 -26.19 -10.19 6.15
N THR A 297 -25.41 -10.35 5.08
CA THR A 297 -23.97 -10.63 5.17
C THR A 297 -23.24 -10.03 3.97
N TYR A 298 -23.10 -8.71 3.95
CA TYR A 298 -22.12 -8.03 3.08
C TYR A 298 -21.41 -6.86 3.79
N ASN A 299 -21.36 -6.87 5.13
CA ASN A 299 -20.74 -5.82 5.95
C ASN A 299 -19.42 -6.24 6.63
N GLN A 300 -18.82 -7.38 6.30
CA GLN A 300 -17.66 -7.88 7.06
C GLN A 300 -16.28 -7.47 6.49
N TRP A 301 -16.21 -6.67 5.43
CA TRP A 301 -14.93 -6.28 4.80
C TRP A 301 -14.57 -4.79 4.86
N MET A 302 -15.35 -4.02 5.62
CA MET A 302 -14.89 -2.80 6.26
C MET A 302 -15.40 -2.83 7.69
N PRO A 303 -14.57 -3.05 8.73
CA PRO A 303 -14.84 -2.33 9.96
C PRO A 303 -14.86 -0.88 9.52
N SER A 304 -16.02 -0.26 9.60
CA SER A 304 -16.20 1.15 9.37
C SER A 304 -15.00 1.89 9.94
N LEU A 305 -14.33 2.70 9.11
CA LEU A 305 -13.60 3.87 9.60
C LEU A 305 -14.62 4.86 10.20
N GLN A 306 -15.33 4.41 11.24
CA GLN A 306 -16.14 5.20 12.15
C GLN A 306 -15.28 5.43 13.39
N THR A 307 -14.14 6.08 13.21
CA THR A 307 -13.54 6.79 14.32
C THR A 307 -14.32 8.10 14.42
N MET A 308 -15.42 8.08 15.18
CA MET A 308 -16.05 9.30 15.66
C MET A 308 -15.18 9.80 16.80
N THR A 309 -14.32 10.77 16.51
CA THR A 309 -13.62 11.52 17.54
C THR A 309 -14.61 12.50 18.15
N TYR A 310 -14.94 12.28 19.41
CA TYR A 310 -15.75 13.18 20.22
C TYR A 310 -14.82 14.19 20.87
N THR A 311 -15.01 15.48 20.55
CA THR A 311 -14.41 16.58 21.30
C THR A 311 -15.52 17.23 22.09
N GLU A 312 -15.55 16.95 23.39
CA GLU A 312 -16.41 17.63 24.35
C GLU A 312 -15.91 19.07 24.46
N VAL A 313 -16.69 20.03 23.95
CA VAL A 313 -16.46 21.45 24.19
C VAL A 313 -17.41 21.82 25.32
N HIS A 314 -16.85 22.01 26.53
CA HIS A 314 -17.56 22.60 27.66
C HIS A 314 -17.80 24.09 27.45
#